data_AF-A0A7S2I5T6-F1
#
_entry.id   AF-A0A7S2I5T6-F1
#
_cell.length_a   1.000
_cell.length_b   1.000
_cell.length_c   1.000
_cell.angle_alpha   90.00
_cell.angle_beta   90.00
_cell.angle_gamma   90.00
#
_symmetry.space_group_name_H-M   'P 1'
#
loop_
_entity.id
_entity.type
_entity.pdbx_description
1 polymer ?
#
loop_
_entity_poly.entity_id
_entity_poly.type
_entity_poly.pdbx_seq_one_letter_code
_entity_poly.pdbx_strand_id
1 'polypeptide(L)'
;RAGIEMNRDSIVRSLTVCNQSSLQLLKLWHGMGYGDMLLVDLPPPSATLMDIDAFFQRQDQRRHEVVQKFKSQWFEEVCRILRDENLHLRSATEVHFFRSISTLLSVQT
;
A
#
# COMPACT_ATOMS: atom_id res chain seq x y z
N ARG A 1 23.21 -27.66 13.27
CA ARG A 1 21.75 -27.91 13.34
C ARG A 1 21.01 -26.79 14.09
N ALA A 2 21.48 -26.37 15.28
CA ALA A 2 20.86 -25.25 16.03
C ALA A 2 20.76 -23.89 15.29
N GLY A 3 21.74 -23.53 14.46
CA GLY A 3 21.68 -22.26 13.69
C GLY A 3 20.61 -22.21 12.59
N ILE A 4 20.17 -23.36 12.08
CA ILE A 4 19.11 -23.44 11.07
C ILE A 4 17.74 -23.30 11.75
N GLU A 5 17.59 -23.84 12.97
CA GLU A 5 16.38 -23.66 13.78
C GLU A 5 16.23 -22.21 14.27
N MET A 6 17.31 -21.54 14.67
CA MET A 6 17.26 -20.10 15.00
C MET A 6 16.91 -19.22 13.80
N ASN A 7 17.42 -19.52 12.61
CA ASN A 7 17.03 -18.81 11.39
C ASN A 7 15.59 -19.09 10.99
N ARG A 8 15.14 -20.34 11.13
CA ARG A 8 13.74 -20.71 10.91
C ARG A 8 12.83 -20.00 11.89
N ASP A 9 13.19 -19.90 13.17
CA ASP A 9 12.43 -19.16 14.18
C ASP A 9 12.44 -17.65 13.94
N SER A 10 13.54 -17.08 13.44
CA SER A 10 13.63 -15.66 13.08
C SER A 10 12.78 -15.32 11.85
N ILE A 11 12.79 -16.20 10.85
CA ILE A 11 11.96 -16.10 9.65
C ILE A 11 10.49 -16.35 10.01
N VAL A 12 10.19 -17.35 10.83
CA VAL A 12 8.84 -17.63 11.33
C VAL A 12 8.36 -16.45 12.16
N ARG A 13 9.14 -15.88 13.09
CA ARG A 13 8.74 -14.66 13.84
C ARG A 13 8.53 -13.48 12.90
N SER A 14 9.39 -13.26 11.91
CA SER A 14 9.21 -12.20 10.91
C SER A 14 7.96 -12.42 10.04
N LEU A 15 7.62 -13.67 9.71
CA LEU A 15 6.40 -14.04 8.96
C LEU A 15 5.14 -14.04 9.85
N THR A 16 5.27 -14.33 11.15
CA THR A 16 4.22 -14.21 12.18
C THR A 16 3.93 -12.74 12.50
N VAL A 17 4.82 -11.82 12.05
CA VAL A 17 4.69 -10.35 12.13
C VAL A 17 4.07 -9.78 10.85
N CYS A 18 3.55 -10.59 9.92
CA CYS A 18 2.46 -10.13 9.06
C CYS A 18 1.18 -10.09 9.90
N ASN A 19 1.07 -9.09 10.76
CA ASN A 19 -0.13 -8.90 11.55
C ASN A 19 -1.34 -8.66 10.63
N GLN A 20 -2.54 -8.82 11.19
CA GLN A 20 -3.78 -8.80 10.41
C GLN A 20 -3.92 -7.48 9.63
N SER A 21 -3.49 -6.34 10.19
CA SER A 21 -3.48 -5.07 9.47
C SER A 21 -2.54 -5.07 8.28
N SER A 22 -1.34 -5.61 8.40
CA SER A 22 -0.38 -5.66 7.28
C SER A 22 -0.98 -6.43 6.10
N LEU A 23 -1.67 -7.54 6.37
CA LEU A 23 -2.40 -8.30 5.34
C LEU A 23 -3.60 -7.52 4.78
N GLN A 24 -4.34 -6.80 5.63
CA GLN A 24 -5.47 -5.98 5.19
C GLN A 24 -5.04 -4.77 4.36
N LEU A 25 -3.92 -4.13 4.70
CA LEU A 25 -3.33 -3.03 3.94
C LEU A 25 -2.81 -3.54 2.59
N LEU A 26 -2.18 -4.70 2.56
CA LEU A 26 -1.74 -5.33 1.31
C LEU A 26 -2.93 -5.70 0.42
N LYS A 27 -4.01 -6.22 1.01
CA LYS A 27 -5.29 -6.46 0.31
C LYS A 27 -5.95 -5.17 -0.17
N LEU A 28 -5.90 -4.09 0.61
CA LEU A 28 -6.40 -2.79 0.19
C LEU A 28 -5.60 -2.30 -1.03
N TRP A 29 -4.28 -2.33 -0.94
CA TRP A 29 -3.37 -1.86 -1.98
C TRP A 29 -3.55 -2.59 -3.32
N HIS A 30 -3.53 -3.93 -3.31
CA HIS A 30 -3.65 -4.73 -4.53
C HIS A 30 -5.11 -5.03 -4.90
N GLY A 31 -5.96 -5.35 -3.93
CA GLY A 31 -7.33 -5.81 -4.17
C GLY A 31 -8.28 -4.70 -4.62
N MET A 32 -8.00 -3.44 -4.30
CA MET A 32 -8.76 -2.29 -4.82
C MET A 32 -8.06 -1.58 -5.99
N GLY A 33 -6.96 -2.16 -6.49
CA GLY A 33 -6.24 -1.67 -7.66
C GLY A 33 -5.51 -0.33 -7.44
N TYR A 34 -5.25 0.07 -6.19
CA TYR A 34 -4.48 1.29 -5.90
C TYR A 34 -3.05 1.19 -6.41
N GLY A 35 -2.45 -0.01 -6.36
CA GLY A 35 -1.12 -0.27 -6.94
C GLY A 35 -1.04 -0.03 -8.46
N ASP A 36 -2.17 -0.10 -9.17
CA ASP A 36 -2.25 0.10 -10.62
C ASP A 36 -2.64 1.55 -10.99
N MET A 37 -2.90 2.42 -10.00
CA MET A 37 -3.32 3.81 -10.24
C MET A 37 -2.10 4.70 -10.50
N LEU A 38 -1.78 4.87 -11.78
CA LEU A 38 -0.81 5.85 -12.23
C LEU A 38 -1.38 7.29 -12.15
N LEU A 39 -0.55 8.22 -11.66
CA LEU A 39 -0.82 9.66 -11.67
C LEU A 39 -0.85 10.27 -13.08
N VAL A 40 -0.29 9.53 -14.04
CA VAL A 40 -0.23 9.90 -15.45
C VAL A 40 -1.10 8.91 -16.21
N ASP A 41 -1.93 9.42 -17.11
CA ASP A 41 -2.65 8.59 -18.07
C ASP A 41 -1.70 8.23 -19.21
N LEU A 42 -1.27 6.98 -19.27
CA LEU A 42 -0.43 6.47 -20.34
C LEU A 42 -1.32 5.95 -21.47
N PRO A 43 -1.42 6.67 -22.60
CA PRO A 43 -2.22 6.21 -23.73
C PRO A 43 -1.65 4.89 -24.27
N PRO A 44 -2.50 3.98 -24.77
CA PRO A 44 -2.03 2.75 -25.40
C PRO A 44 -1.19 3.08 -26.65
N PRO A 45 -0.29 2.17 -27.08
CA PRO A 45 0.55 2.40 -28.27
C PRO A 45 -0.23 2.69 -29.56
N SER A 46 -1.49 2.23 -29.63
CA SER A 46 -2.41 2.45 -30.74
C SER A 46 -3.20 3.75 -30.65
N ALA A 47 -2.94 4.60 -29.65
CA ALA A 47 -3.67 5.84 -29.49
C ALA A 47 -3.38 6.81 -30.65
N THR A 48 -4.44 7.43 -31.15
CA THR A 48 -4.31 8.52 -32.12
C THR A 48 -3.61 9.71 -31.49
N LEU A 49 -2.87 10.46 -32.31
CA LEU A 49 -2.27 11.73 -31.88
C LEU A 49 -3.34 12.64 -31.28
N MET A 50 -3.02 13.20 -30.12
CA MET A 50 -3.89 14.11 -29.38
C MET A 50 -3.29 15.52 -29.45
N ASP A 51 -4.16 16.50 -29.47
CA ASP A 51 -3.76 17.89 -29.28
C ASP A 51 -3.06 18.07 -27.91
N ILE A 52 -2.06 18.93 -27.85
CA ILE A 52 -1.22 19.09 -26.66
C ILE A 52 -1.99 19.69 -25.48
N ASP A 53 -2.93 20.60 -25.73
CA ASP A 53 -3.74 21.22 -24.67
C ASP A 53 -4.76 20.21 -24.14
N ALA A 54 -5.38 19.44 -25.04
CA ALA A 54 -6.26 18.34 -24.67
C ALA A 54 -5.52 17.26 -23.85
N PHE A 55 -4.27 16.97 -24.19
CA PHE A 55 -3.42 16.07 -23.43
C PHE A 55 -3.18 16.60 -22.02
N PHE A 56 -2.77 17.86 -21.85
CA PHE A 56 -2.54 18.45 -20.54
C PHE A 56 -3.80 18.43 -19.67
N GLN A 57 -4.95 18.80 -20.23
CA GLN A 57 -6.23 18.73 -19.51
C GLN A 57 -6.56 17.32 -19.03
N ARG A 58 -6.35 16.32 -19.89
CA ARG A 58 -6.58 14.91 -19.55
C ARG A 58 -5.64 14.42 -18.45
N GLN A 59 -4.36 14.82 -18.48
CA GLN A 59 -3.40 14.48 -17.42
C GLN A 59 -3.78 15.14 -16.09
N ASP A 60 -4.19 16.41 -16.12
CA ASP A 60 -4.59 17.12 -14.90
C ASP A 60 -5.85 16.53 -14.29
N GLN A 61 -6.83 16.18 -15.12
CA GLN A 61 -8.02 15.48 -14.69
C GLN A 61 -7.68 14.12 -14.07
N ARG A 62 -6.84 13.31 -14.74
CA ARG A 62 -6.42 12.00 -14.22
C ARG A 62 -5.74 12.13 -12.86
N ARG A 63 -4.80 13.07 -12.74
CA ARG A 63 -4.10 13.36 -11.49
C ARG A 63 -5.10 13.74 -10.40
N HIS A 64 -6.06 14.61 -10.69
CA HIS A 64 -7.08 15.02 -9.74
C HIS A 64 -7.92 13.82 -9.27
N GLU A 65 -8.41 13.00 -10.18
CA GLU A 65 -9.20 11.80 -9.87
C GLU A 65 -8.46 10.82 -8.96
N VAL A 66 -7.19 10.52 -9.28
CA VAL A 66 -6.36 9.62 -8.46
C VAL A 66 -6.14 10.22 -7.07
N VAL A 67 -5.76 11.50 -6.98
CA VAL A 67 -5.55 12.17 -5.69
C VAL A 67 -6.83 12.19 -4.85
N GLN A 68 -7.98 12.47 -5.46
CA GLN A 68 -9.26 12.46 -4.75
C GLN A 68 -9.57 11.08 -4.20
N LYS A 69 -9.40 10.02 -5.00
CA LYS A 69 -9.65 8.64 -4.56
C LYS A 69 -8.72 8.21 -3.42
N PHE A 70 -7.48 8.68 -3.41
CA PHE A 70 -6.57 8.45 -2.29
C PHE A 70 -7.00 9.20 -1.02
N LYS A 71 -7.44 10.45 -1.16
CA LYS A 71 -7.86 11.28 -0.02
C LYS A 71 -9.19 10.84 0.59
N SER A 72 -10.18 10.53 -0.24
CA SER A 72 -11.54 10.23 0.22
C SER A 72 -11.74 8.78 0.65
N GLN A 73 -11.00 7.84 0.06
CA GLN A 73 -11.27 6.41 0.25
C GLN A 73 -10.08 5.67 0.84
N TRP A 74 -8.90 5.80 0.24
CA TRP A 74 -7.72 5.05 0.72
C TRP A 74 -7.33 5.46 2.13
N PHE A 75 -7.28 6.77 2.42
CA PHE A 75 -6.93 7.28 3.73
C PHE A 75 -7.89 6.79 4.82
N GLU A 76 -9.20 6.84 4.58
CA GLU A 76 -10.20 6.38 5.55
C GLU A 76 -10.07 4.88 5.84
N GLU A 77 -9.89 4.06 4.80
CA GLU A 77 -9.71 2.61 4.94
C GLU A 77 -8.42 2.24 5.67
N VAL A 78 -7.31 2.91 5.36
CA VAL A 78 -6.05 2.74 6.11
C VAL A 78 -6.24 3.11 7.57
N CYS A 79 -6.82 4.28 7.86
CA CYS A 79 -7.09 4.71 9.23
C CYS A 79 -8.06 3.77 9.97
N ARG A 80 -8.99 3.13 9.27
CA ARG A 80 -9.88 2.11 9.85
C ARG A 80 -9.10 0.85 10.21
N ILE A 81 -8.31 0.31 9.29
CA ILE A 81 -7.48 -0.90 9.51
C ILE A 81 -6.56 -0.70 10.72
N LEU A 82 -5.86 0.44 10.77
CA LEU A 82 -4.93 0.74 11.86
C LEU A 82 -5.65 0.93 13.21
N ARG A 83 -6.84 1.55 13.23
CA ARG A 83 -7.65 1.70 14.45
C ARG A 83 -8.21 0.38 14.94
N ASP A 84 -8.71 -0.45 14.03
CA ASP A 84 -9.24 -1.77 14.35
C ASP A 84 -8.17 -2.61 15.04
N GLU A 85 -6.91 -2.54 14.61
CA GLU A 85 -5.82 -3.25 15.28
C GLU A 85 -5.34 -2.60 16.59
N ASN A 86 -5.35 -1.27 16.69
CA ASN A 86 -5.07 -0.58 17.95
C ASN A 86 -6.07 -0.91 19.07
N LEU A 87 -7.33 -1.25 18.73
CA LEU A 87 -8.28 -1.80 19.70
C LEU A 87 -7.85 -3.17 20.26
N HIS A 88 -7.03 -3.92 19.52
CA HIS A 88 -6.52 -5.25 19.89
C HIS A 88 -5.09 -5.21 20.46
N LEU A 89 -4.34 -4.11 20.29
CA LEU A 89 -2.96 -3.94 20.76
C LEU A 89 -2.90 -3.08 22.03
N ARG A 90 -2.91 -3.72 23.21
CA ARG A 90 -2.65 -3.08 24.52
C ARG A 90 -1.21 -3.27 25.02
N SER A 91 -0.18 -3.15 24.19
CA SER A 91 1.21 -3.21 24.70
C SER A 91 2.26 -2.67 23.71
N ALA A 92 3.51 -2.56 24.19
CA ALA A 92 4.76 -2.06 23.56
C ALA A 92 5.14 -2.61 22.15
N THR A 93 4.24 -3.32 21.49
CA THR A 93 4.39 -3.94 20.17
C THR A 93 4.16 -2.94 19.01
N GLU A 94 3.58 -1.78 19.30
CA GLU A 94 3.21 -0.73 18.33
C GLU A 94 4.42 -0.18 17.54
N VAL A 95 5.58 0.00 18.20
CA VAL A 95 6.81 0.46 17.54
C VAL A 95 7.34 -0.58 16.54
N HIS A 96 7.27 -1.87 16.89
CA HIS A 96 7.67 -2.95 15.98
C HIS A 96 6.72 -3.09 14.80
N PHE A 97 5.43 -2.83 15.00
CA PHE A 97 4.43 -2.78 13.95
C PHE A 97 4.73 -1.69 12.91
N PHE A 98 4.87 -0.43 13.34
CA PHE A 98 5.14 0.68 12.42
C PHE A 98 6.46 0.51 11.67
N ARG A 99 7.46 -0.09 12.31
CA ARG A 99 8.74 -0.41 11.68
C ARG A 99 8.61 -1.51 10.62
N SER A 100 7.80 -2.54 10.89
CA SER A 100 7.54 -3.63 9.94
C SER A 100 6.74 -3.16 8.73
N ILE A 101 5.74 -2.28 8.92
CA ILE A 101 5.02 -1.66 7.81
C ILE A 101 5.94 -0.78 6.97
N SER A 102 6.73 0.10 7.59
CA SER A 102 7.67 0.95 6.85
C SER A 102 8.65 0.13 6.02
N THR A 103 9.17 -0.97 6.59
CA THR A 103 10.05 -1.89 5.85
C THR A 103 9.33 -2.59 4.71
N LEU A 104 8.11 -3.11 4.93
CA LEU A 104 7.33 -3.79 3.89
C LEU A 104 7.04 -2.87 2.70
N LEU A 105 6.68 -1.61 2.98
CA LEU A 105 6.43 -0.60 1.96
C LEU A 105 7.72 -0.15 1.25
N SER A 106 8.86 -0.14 1.93
CA SER A 106 10.15 0.26 1.34
C SER A 106 10.80 -0.80 0.44
N VAL A 107 10.42 -2.08 0.57
CA VAL A 107 11.02 -3.20 -0.16
C VAL A 107 10.26 -3.51 -1.47
N GLN A 108 9.12 -2.86 -1.72
CA GLN A 108 8.33 -3.04 -2.95
C GLN A 108 8.73 -2.12 -4.13
N THR A 109 9.92 -1.49 -4.08
CA THR A 109 10.60 -0.92 -5.25
C THR A 109 11.48 -1.96 -5.92
#